data_AF-A0A1H1UK49-F1
#
_entry.id   AF-A0A1H1UK49-F1
#
_cell.length_a   1.000
_cell.length_b   1.000
_cell.length_c   1.000
_cell.angle_alpha   90.00
_cell.angle_beta   90.00
_cell.angle_gamma   90.00
#
_symmetry.space_group_name_H-M   'P 1'
#
loop_
_entity.id
_entity.type
_entity.pdbx_description
1 polymer ?
#
loop_
_entity_poly.entity_id
_entity_poly.type
_entity_poly.pdbx_seq_one_letter_code
_entity_poly.pdbx_strand_id
1 'polypeptide(L)'
;MIGMTPDEHAARAAELTDEAERLYQVCLVDYHTNINEDDHSEEPYVPGADLAMLTATTQLAQVHATLALRHPPAEPGTDSQR
;
A
#
# COMPACT_ATOMS: atom_id res chain seq x y z
N MET A 1 -8.61 12.80 6.04
CA MET A 1 -9.01 11.48 5.51
C MET A 1 -10.52 11.21 5.59
N ILE A 2 -11.32 12.06 6.25
CA ILE A 2 -12.79 12.02 6.15
C ILE A 2 -13.15 12.93 4.98
N GLY A 3 -13.53 12.37 3.82
CA GLY A 3 -13.91 13.17 2.65
C GLY A 3 -13.66 12.52 1.30
N MET A 4 -12.92 11.40 1.24
CA MET A 4 -12.73 10.67 -0.01
C MET A 4 -13.92 9.73 -0.28
N THR A 5 -14.32 9.65 -1.54
CA THR A 5 -15.31 8.67 -2.02
C THR A 5 -14.71 7.26 -2.10
N PRO A 6 -15.55 6.21 -2.21
CA PRO A 6 -15.05 4.86 -2.45
C PRO A 6 -14.12 4.75 -3.67
N ASP A 7 -14.45 5.43 -4.78
CA ASP A 7 -13.63 5.42 -6.00
C ASP A 7 -12.30 6.15 -5.81
N GLU A 8 -12.29 7.26 -5.06
CA GLU A 8 -11.04 7.95 -4.71
C GLU A 8 -10.17 7.10 -3.78
N HIS A 9 -10.77 6.34 -2.86
CA HIS A 9 -10.06 5.36 -2.07
C HIS A 9 -9.50 4.23 -2.94
N ALA A 10 -10.23 3.76 -3.96
CA ALA A 10 -9.75 2.73 -4.88
C ALA A 10 -8.57 3.23 -5.73
N ALA A 11 -8.66 4.44 -6.29
CA ALA A 11 -7.57 5.08 -7.02
C ALA A 11 -6.33 5.24 -6.14
N ARG A 12 -6.52 5.71 -4.89
CA ARG A 12 -5.41 5.87 -3.96
C ARG A 12 -4.79 4.54 -3.52
N ALA A 13 -5.58 3.48 -3.40
CA ALA A 13 -5.06 2.14 -3.14
C ALA A 13 -4.16 1.66 -4.29
N ALA A 14 -4.58 1.86 -5.54
CA ALA A 14 -3.78 1.50 -6.72
C ALA A 14 -2.45 2.26 -6.76
N GLU A 15 -2.46 3.59 -6.58
CA GLU A 15 -1.24 4.40 -6.53
C GLU A 15 -0.26 3.93 -5.43
N LEU A 16 -0.78 3.59 -4.26
CA LEU A 16 0.04 3.10 -3.13
C LEU A 16 0.55 1.68 -3.38
N THR A 17 -0.20 0.84 -4.08
CA THR A 17 0.27 -0.50 -4.49
C THR A 17 1.40 -0.40 -5.51
N ASP A 18 1.27 0.46 -6.52
CA ASP A 18 2.33 0.69 -7.51
C ASP A 18 3.61 1.22 -6.83
N GLU A 19 3.47 2.15 -5.89
CA GLU A 19 4.62 2.66 -5.13
C GLU A 19 5.23 1.59 -4.20
N ALA A 20 4.40 0.75 -3.57
CA ALA A 20 4.90 -0.37 -2.77
C ALA A 20 5.69 -1.37 -3.63
N GLU A 21 5.26 -1.64 -4.86
CA GLU A 21 6.00 -2.50 -5.79
C GLU A 21 7.35 -1.87 -6.17
N ARG A 22 7.37 -0.57 -6.46
CA ARG A 22 8.62 0.15 -6.74
C ARG A 22 9.58 0.09 -5.55
N LEU A 23 9.10 0.31 -4.33
CA LEU A 23 9.91 0.23 -3.12
C LEU A 23 10.42 -1.19 -2.84
N TYR A 24 9.58 -2.20 -3.09
CA TYR A 24 9.99 -3.59 -2.97
C TYR A 24 11.14 -3.94 -3.94
N GLN A 25 11.09 -3.44 -5.18
CA GLN A 25 12.17 -3.62 -6.14
C GLN A 25 13.48 -2.97 -5.68
N VAL A 26 13.43 -1.79 -5.06
CA VAL A 26 14.62 -1.15 -4.45
C VAL A 26 15.19 -2.03 -3.34
N CYS A 27 14.35 -2.47 -2.40
CA CYS A 27 14.77 -3.37 -1.32
C CYS A 27 15.40 -4.67 -1.86
N LEU A 28 14.87 -5.23 -2.95
CA LEU A 28 15.44 -6.42 -3.59
C LEU A 28 16.80 -6.15 -4.22
N VAL A 29 16.98 -5.00 -4.88
CA VAL A 29 18.28 -4.61 -5.44
C VAL A 29 19.29 -4.45 -4.31
N ASP A 30 18.95 -3.75 -3.22
CA ASP A 30 19.88 -3.58 -2.09
C ASP A 30 20.23 -4.92 -1.45
N TYR A 31 19.22 -5.79 -1.25
CA TYR A 31 19.42 -7.15 -0.76
C TYR A 31 20.39 -7.94 -1.65
N HIS A 32 20.19 -7.91 -2.97
CA HIS A 32 21.02 -8.64 -3.92
C HIS A 32 22.38 -8.00 -4.16
N THR A 33 22.52 -6.69 -4.03
CA THR A 33 23.78 -5.97 -4.27
C THR A 33 24.68 -6.09 -3.05
N ASN A 34 24.14 -6.04 -1.83
CA ASN A 34 24.89 -6.33 -0.60
C ASN A 34 25.35 -7.79 -0.49
N ILE A 35 24.77 -8.72 -1.25
CA ILE A 35 25.29 -10.09 -1.38
C ILE A 35 26.55 -10.15 -2.28
N ASN A 36 26.72 -9.19 -3.18
CA ASN A 36 27.74 -9.21 -4.23
C ASN A 36 28.90 -8.23 -4.01
N GLU A 37 28.72 -7.20 -3.19
CA GLU A 37 29.81 -6.35 -2.73
C GLU A 37 30.59 -7.10 -1.65
N ASP A 38 31.92 -7.10 -1.78
CA ASP A 38 32.94 -7.85 -1.02
C ASP A 38 33.05 -7.43 0.46
N ASP A 39 31.92 -7.06 1.08
CA ASP A 39 31.79 -6.73 2.50
C ASP A 39 31.34 -8.00 3.26
N HIS A 40 32.19 -8.45 4.18
CA HIS A 40 32.07 -9.71 4.92
C HIS A 40 30.93 -9.70 5.97
N SER A 41 29.82 -9.01 5.73
CA SER A 41 28.59 -9.26 6.48
C SER A 41 27.93 -10.51 5.88
N GLU A 42 28.04 -11.64 6.58
CA GLU A 42 27.43 -12.94 6.22
C GLU A 42 25.90 -12.91 5.99
N GLU A 43 25.26 -11.74 6.12
CA GLU A 43 23.83 -11.57 5.99
C GLU A 43 23.47 -10.48 4.96
N PRO A 44 22.61 -10.80 3.99
CA PRO A 44 22.03 -9.80 3.09
C PRO A 44 21.36 -8.66 3.87
N TYR A 45 21.71 -7.42 3.57
CA TYR A 45 21.20 -6.24 4.26
C TYR A 45 20.22 -5.44 3.38
N VAL A 46 19.10 -5.05 3.96
CA VAL A 46 18.22 -4.01 3.41
C VAL A 46 18.12 -2.90 4.46
N PRO A 47 18.26 -1.62 4.06
CA PRO A 47 18.14 -0.53 5.02
C PRO A 47 16.79 -0.56 5.74
N GLY A 48 16.83 -0.48 7.07
CA GLY A 48 15.61 -0.56 7.89
C GLY A 48 14.58 0.54 7.59
N ALA A 49 15.05 1.70 7.11
CA ALA A 49 14.18 2.79 6.67
C ALA A 49 13.36 2.41 5.43
N ASP A 50 13.95 1.71 4.46
CA ASP A 50 13.28 1.30 3.23
C ASP A 50 12.24 0.20 3.50
N LEU A 51 12.58 -0.75 4.38
CA LEU A 51 11.62 -1.75 4.87
C LEU A 51 10.44 -1.11 5.63
N ALA A 52 10.72 -0.13 6.48
CA ALA A 52 9.68 0.60 7.22
C ALA A 52 8.76 1.38 6.27
N MET A 53 9.34 2.04 5.26
CA MET A 53 8.59 2.77 4.23
C MET A 53 7.73 1.84 3.38
N LEU A 54 8.29 0.71 2.91
CA LEU A 54 7.53 -0.33 2.19
C LEU A 54 6.35 -0.85 3.01
N THR A 55 6.60 -1.12 4.30
CA THR A 55 5.57 -1.60 5.24
C THR A 55 4.45 -0.56 5.41
N ALA A 56 4.81 0.70 5.66
CA ALA A 56 3.86 1.78 5.83
C ALA A 56 3.01 2.02 4.56
N THR A 57 3.64 2.03 3.39
CA THR A 57 2.96 2.20 2.10
C THR A 57 1.96 1.06 1.85
N THR A 58 2.36 -0.19 2.12
CA THR A 58 1.49 -1.36 1.98
C THR A 58 0.30 -1.30 2.94
N GLN A 59 0.53 -0.92 4.19
CA GLN A 59 -0.56 -0.77 5.18
C GLN A 59 -1.54 0.33 4.78
N LEU A 60 -1.05 1.46 4.27
CA LEU A 60 -1.91 2.52 3.74
C LEU A 60 -2.72 2.05 2.53
N ALA A 61 -2.11 1.31 1.61
CA ALA A 61 -2.81 0.72 0.45
C ALA A 61 -3.97 -0.18 0.92
N GLN A 62 -3.73 -1.04 1.91
CA GLN A 62 -4.75 -1.93 2.50
C GLN A 62 -5.89 -1.16 3.18
N VAL A 63 -5.58 -0.07 3.87
CA VAL A 63 -6.60 0.82 4.46
C VAL A 63 -7.47 1.41 3.37
N HIS A 64 -6.87 1.96 2.31
CA HIS A 64 -7.61 2.55 1.20
C HIS A 64 -8.45 1.50 0.46
N ALA A 65 -7.92 0.30 0.20
CA ALA A 65 -8.67 -0.79 -0.41
C ALA A 65 -9.87 -1.21 0.47
N THR A 66 -9.68 -1.29 1.78
CA THR A 66 -10.77 -1.61 2.72
C THR A 66 -11.85 -0.53 2.73
N LEU A 67 -11.47 0.74 2.68
CA LEU A 67 -12.41 1.87 2.64
C LEU A 67 -13.17 1.94 1.31
N ALA A 68 -12.52 1.62 0.18
CA ALA A 68 -13.18 1.54 -1.13
C ALA A 68 -14.30 0.48 -1.17
N LEU A 69 -14.14 -0.62 -0.43
CA LEU A 69 -15.16 -1.68 -0.35
C LEU A 69 -16.31 -1.35 0.61
N ARG A 70 -16.15 -0.36 1.49
CA ARG A 70 -17.21 0.11 2.39
C ARG A 70 -18.15 1.05 1.64
N HIS A 71 -18.91 0.49 0.71
CA HIS A 71 -20.10 1.17 0.22
C HIS A 71 -21.08 1.32 1.39
N PRO A 72 -21.58 2.52 1.71
CA PRO A 72 -22.79 2.59 2.53
C PRO A 72 -23.87 1.79 1.78
N PRO A 73 -24.64 0.92 2.47
CA PRO A 73 -25.81 0.33 1.85
C PRO A 73 -26.66 1.49 1.32
N ALA A 74 -27.01 1.45 0.04
CA ALA A 74 -27.98 2.37 -0.51
C ALA A 74 -29.16 2.40 0.47
N GLU A 75 -29.47 3.58 1.03
CA GLU A 75 -30.64 3.71 1.89
C GLU A 75 -31.80 3.07 1.12
N PRO A 76 -32.50 2.07 1.67
CA PRO A 76 -33.67 1.54 1.01
C PRO A 76 -34.58 2.72 0.80
N GLY A 77 -34.75 3.05 -0.49
CA GLY A 77 -35.58 4.15 -0.93
C GLY A 77 -36.89 4.06 -0.19
N THR A 78 -37.27 5.19 0.38
CA THR A 78 -38.63 5.52 0.75
C THR A 78 -39.48 5.41 -0.51
N ASP A 79 -39.87 4.18 -0.86
CA ASP A 79 -40.96 3.94 -1.79
C ASP A 79 -42.25 4.41 -1.09
N SER A 80 -42.52 5.68 -1.38
CA SER A 80 -43.82 6.33 -1.49
C SER A 80 -44.98 5.63 -0.78
N GLN A 81 -45.40 6.22 0.33
CA GLN A 81 -46.82 6.41 0.57
C GLN A 81 -47.46 7.04 -0.69
N ARG A 82 -48.25 6.28 -1.45
CA ARG A 82 -49.54 6.72 -2.03
C ARG A 82 -50.22 5.60 -2.81
#